data_AF-A0A934NPX6-F1
#
_entry.id   AF-A0A934NPX6-F1
#
_cell.length_a   1.000
_cell.length_b   1.000
_cell.length_c   1.000
_cell.angle_alpha   90.00
_cell.angle_beta   90.00
_cell.angle_gamma   90.00
#
_symmetry.space_group_name_H-M   'P 1'
#
loop_
_entity.id
_entity.type
_entity.pdbx_description
1 polymer ?
#
loop_
_entity_poly.entity_id
_entity_poly.type
_entity_poly.pdbx_seq_one_letter_code
_entity_poly.pdbx_strand_id
1 'polypeptide(L)'
;MTMTTDHVERTHAATYFRIGAWCWIATGTGHTIGDVFLRAFPRDEDKAIDDIMRASSFDLMGLHRSYYEVTMGFSLAMGCCMVFVGILLLWIAKLTARQDIRPAAILGLAMSAVALTICALLEPPPPIVLFSAACVAFGLSVGTAVRGANR
;
A
#
# COMPACT_ATOMS: atom_id res chain seq x y z
N MET A 1 4.13 39.83 0.61
CA MET A 1 5.03 38.80 0.04
C MET A 1 4.77 37.40 0.62
N THR A 2 3.62 37.19 1.29
CA THR A 2 3.27 35.98 2.06
C THR A 2 2.44 34.96 1.26
N MET A 3 1.75 35.41 0.21
CA MET A 3 0.81 34.57 -0.56
C MET A 3 1.52 33.53 -1.46
N THR A 4 2.76 33.79 -1.86
CA THR A 4 3.55 32.90 -2.72
C THR A 4 4.13 31.71 -1.98
N THR A 5 4.52 31.87 -0.71
CA THR A 5 5.13 30.80 0.11
C THR A 5 4.10 29.74 0.52
N ASP A 6 2.89 30.14 0.87
CA ASP A 6 1.82 29.20 1.27
C ASP A 6 1.39 28.31 0.11
N HIS A 7 1.35 28.88 -1.10
CA HIS A 7 1.04 28.10 -2.29
C HIS A 7 2.12 27.06 -2.56
N VAL A 8 3.40 27.41 -2.43
CA VAL A 8 4.52 26.48 -2.63
C VAL A 8 4.51 25.35 -1.60
N GLU A 9 4.30 25.66 -0.32
CA GLU A 9 4.27 24.65 0.74
C GLU A 9 3.10 23.67 0.58
N ARG A 10 1.91 24.15 0.17
CA ARG A 10 0.75 23.29 -0.17
C ARG A 10 1.03 22.38 -1.36
N THR A 11 1.70 22.90 -2.40
CA THR A 11 2.08 22.11 -3.57
C THR A 11 3.10 21.01 -3.21
N HIS A 12 4.06 21.31 -2.34
CA HIS A 12 5.02 20.32 -1.83
C HIS A 12 4.33 19.24 -0.99
N ALA A 13 3.44 19.63 -0.08
CA ALA A 13 2.68 18.68 0.75
C ALA A 13 1.87 17.70 -0.12
N ALA A 14 1.20 18.20 -1.16
CA ALA A 14 0.47 17.37 -2.11
C ALA A 14 1.40 16.47 -2.94
N THR A 15 2.59 16.95 -3.30
CA THR A 15 3.58 16.16 -4.04
C THR A 15 4.08 14.98 -3.21
N TYR A 16 4.48 15.23 -1.96
CA TYR A 16 4.91 14.16 -1.05
C TYR A 16 3.79 13.15 -0.77
N PHE A 17 2.55 13.64 -0.59
CA PHE A 17 1.40 12.76 -0.43
C PHE A 17 1.21 11.83 -1.63
N ARG A 18 1.33 12.35 -2.86
CA ARG A 18 1.22 11.56 -4.09
C ARG A 18 2.34 10.53 -4.22
N ILE A 19 3.55 10.85 -3.78
CA ILE A 19 4.67 9.89 -3.74
C ILE A 19 4.31 8.72 -2.81
N GLY A 20 3.81 9.01 -1.60
CA GLY A 20 3.35 7.96 -0.68
C GLY A 20 2.24 7.10 -1.27
N ALA A 21 1.26 7.72 -1.95
CA ALA A 21 0.19 6.98 -2.63
C ALA A 21 0.71 6.09 -3.77
N TRP A 22 1.70 6.54 -4.54
CA TRP A 22 2.35 5.73 -5.56
C TRP A 22 3.12 4.54 -4.99
N CYS A 23 3.73 4.68 -3.80
CA CYS A 23 4.35 3.55 -3.11
C CYS A 23 3.32 2.45 -2.83
N TRP A 24 2.10 2.79 -2.40
CA TRP A 24 1.02 1.81 -2.19
C TRP A 24 0.62 1.08 -3.48
N ILE A 25 0.47 1.82 -4.58
CA ILE A 25 0.16 1.23 -5.89
C ILE A 25 1.28 0.30 -6.35
N ALA A 26 2.53 0.74 -6.22
CA ALA A 26 3.71 -0.04 -6.59
C ALA A 26 3.81 -1.32 -5.76
N THR A 27 3.58 -1.25 -4.44
CA THR A 27 3.57 -2.44 -3.56
C THR A 27 2.46 -3.40 -3.96
N GLY A 28 1.21 -2.92 -4.10
CA GLY A 28 0.09 -3.78 -4.47
C GLY A 28 0.27 -4.45 -5.83
N THR A 29 0.75 -3.68 -6.82
CA THR A 29 1.03 -4.19 -8.17
C THR A 29 2.19 -5.18 -8.16
N GLY A 30 3.28 -4.86 -7.46
CA GLY A 30 4.44 -5.73 -7.32
C GLY A 30 4.10 -7.03 -6.59
N HIS A 31 3.26 -6.98 -5.56
CA HIS A 31 2.75 -8.14 -4.86
C HIS A 31 1.92 -9.03 -5.80
N THR A 32 0.94 -8.47 -6.51
CA THR A 32 0.12 -9.25 -7.45
C THR A 32 0.94 -9.88 -8.57
N ILE A 33 1.85 -9.12 -9.19
CA ILE A 33 2.73 -9.64 -10.26
C ILE A 33 3.67 -10.71 -9.70
N GLY A 34 4.26 -10.47 -8.53
CA GLY A 34 5.16 -11.42 -7.87
C GLY A 34 4.45 -12.73 -7.52
N ASP A 35 3.25 -12.66 -6.94
CA ASP A 35 2.44 -13.83 -6.60
C ASP A 35 2.05 -14.63 -7.85
N VAL A 36 1.58 -13.96 -8.91
CA VAL A 36 1.27 -14.62 -10.20
C VAL A 36 2.52 -15.25 -10.80
N PHE A 37 3.67 -14.56 -10.77
CA PHE A 37 4.92 -15.06 -11.33
C PHE A 37 5.44 -16.28 -10.58
N LEU A 38 5.48 -16.23 -9.25
CA LEU A 38 5.94 -17.35 -8.42
C LEU A 38 5.07 -18.59 -8.59
N ARG A 39 3.75 -18.42 -8.78
CA ARG A 39 2.83 -19.54 -9.07
C ARG A 39 2.91 -20.06 -10.50
N ALA A 40 3.22 -19.20 -11.46
CA ALA A 40 3.42 -19.61 -12.86
C ALA A 40 4.74 -20.35 -13.07
N PHE A 41 5.75 -20.04 -12.25
CA PHE A 41 7.08 -20.63 -12.29
C PHE A 41 7.51 -21.15 -10.90
N PRO A 42 6.76 -22.11 -10.32
CA PRO A 42 7.06 -22.62 -9.00
C PRO A 42 8.38 -23.38 -9.01
N ARG A 43 9.20 -23.19 -7.97
CA ARG A 43 10.40 -24.00 -7.77
C ARG A 43 9.97 -25.43 -7.45
N ASP A 44 10.84 -26.41 -7.73
CA ASP A 44 10.52 -27.82 -7.50
C ASP A 44 10.18 -28.11 -6.02
N GLU A 45 10.81 -27.38 -5.10
CA GLU A 45 10.54 -27.45 -3.66
C GLU A 45 9.13 -26.94 -3.30
N ASP A 46 8.62 -25.93 -4.02
CA ASP A 46 7.31 -25.32 -3.76
C ASP A 46 6.15 -26.16 -4.31
N LYS A 47 6.40 -26.98 -5.36
CA LYS A 47 5.38 -27.83 -5.98
C LYS A 47 4.77 -28.82 -5.00
N ALA A 48 5.57 -29.42 -4.13
CA ALA A 48 5.09 -30.35 -3.12
C ALA A 48 4.14 -29.68 -2.11
N ILE A 49 4.40 -28.41 -1.78
CA ILE A 49 3.54 -27.62 -0.89
C ILE A 49 2.21 -27.30 -1.59
N ASP A 50 2.27 -26.88 -2.85
CA ASP A 50 1.09 -26.61 -3.67
C ASP A 50 0.18 -27.84 -3.80
N ASP A 51 0.77 -29.02 -4.01
CA ASP A 51 0.02 -30.29 -4.10
C ASP A 51 -0.70 -30.62 -2.79
N ILE A 52 -0.03 -30.42 -1.64
CA ILE A 52 -0.64 -30.60 -0.31
C ILE A 52 -1.79 -29.61 -0.11
N MET A 53 -1.61 -28.34 -0.49
CA MET A 53 -2.64 -27.31 -0.36
C MET A 53 -3.86 -27.56 -1.27
N ARG A 54 -3.65 -28.18 -2.43
CA ARG A 54 -4.73 -28.59 -3.35
C ARG A 54 -5.47 -29.82 -2.85
N ALA A 55 -4.75 -30.78 -2.27
CA ALA A 55 -5.33 -31.99 -1.68
C ALA A 55 -6.12 -31.70 -0.39
N SER A 56 -5.79 -30.61 0.30
CA SER A 56 -6.45 -30.21 1.54
C SER A 56 -7.66 -29.31 1.23
N SER A 57 -8.86 -29.88 1.23
CA SER A 57 -10.11 -29.14 1.06
C SER A 57 -10.93 -29.06 2.34
N PHE A 58 -11.71 -27.98 2.45
CA PHE A 58 -12.62 -27.74 3.56
C PHE A 58 -13.84 -26.96 3.08
N ASP A 59 -14.93 -27.07 3.83
CA ASP A 59 -16.13 -26.27 3.56
C ASP A 59 -15.99 -24.89 4.21
N LEU A 60 -16.03 -23.87 3.36
CA LEU A 60 -16.00 -22.47 3.78
C LEU A 60 -17.28 -21.80 3.34
N MET A 61 -18.13 -21.42 4.30
CA MET A 61 -19.41 -20.75 4.05
C MET A 61 -20.32 -21.53 3.06
N GLY A 62 -20.30 -22.86 3.14
CA GLY A 62 -21.09 -23.74 2.28
C GLY A 62 -20.50 -23.98 0.88
N LEU A 63 -19.30 -23.47 0.61
CA LEU A 63 -18.55 -23.76 -0.61
C LEU A 63 -17.37 -24.69 -0.29
N HIS A 64 -17.27 -25.79 -1.02
CA HIS A 64 -16.12 -26.69 -0.94
C HIS A 64 -14.92 -26.04 -1.63
N ARG A 65 -13.87 -25.70 -0.87
CA ARG A 65 -12.67 -25.02 -1.39
C ARG A 65 -11.40 -25.68 -0.89
N SER A 66 -10.37 -25.66 -1.73
CA SER A 66 -9.02 -26.04 -1.31
C SER A 66 -8.30 -24.89 -0.61
N TYR A 67 -7.34 -25.20 0.26
CA TYR A 67 -6.44 -24.20 0.83
C TYR A 67 -5.71 -23.39 -0.26
N TYR A 68 -5.38 -24.03 -1.38
CA TYR A 68 -4.78 -23.36 -2.54
C TYR A 68 -5.67 -22.23 -3.11
N GLU A 69 -6.96 -22.50 -3.32
CA GLU A 69 -7.88 -21.50 -3.86
C GLU A 69 -8.10 -20.33 -2.90
N VAL A 70 -8.24 -20.61 -1.60
CA VAL A 70 -8.48 -19.58 -0.59
C VAL A 70 -7.27 -18.66 -0.43
N THR A 71 -6.07 -19.23 -0.35
CA THR A 71 -4.83 -18.45 -0.26
C THR A 71 -4.57 -17.63 -1.52
N MET A 72 -4.85 -18.18 -2.70
CA MET A 72 -4.80 -17.46 -3.97
C MET A 72 -5.78 -16.27 -3.99
N GLY A 73 -7.03 -16.51 -3.62
CA GLY A 73 -8.06 -15.47 -3.58
C GLY A 73 -7.69 -14.35 -2.61
N PHE A 74 -7.18 -14.70 -1.43
CA PHE A 74 -6.78 -13.72 -0.41
C PHE A 74 -5.58 -12.87 -0.86
N SER A 75 -4.55 -13.50 -1.42
CA SER A 75 -3.37 -12.82 -1.96
C SER A 75 -3.75 -11.83 -3.07
N LEU A 76 -4.55 -12.27 -4.05
CA LEU A 76 -4.99 -11.41 -5.15
C LEU A 76 -5.87 -10.25 -4.65
N ALA A 77 -6.79 -10.52 -3.72
CA ALA A 77 -7.62 -9.50 -3.10
C ALA A 77 -6.76 -8.47 -2.35
N MET A 78 -5.74 -8.91 -1.60
CA MET A 78 -4.83 -8.04 -0.87
C MET A 78 -4.08 -7.09 -1.81
N GLY A 79 -3.47 -7.62 -2.87
CA GLY A 79 -2.80 -6.81 -3.90
C GLY A 79 -3.74 -5.78 -4.54
N CYS A 80 -4.94 -6.21 -4.92
CA CYS A 80 -5.98 -5.31 -5.46
C CYS A 80 -6.36 -4.21 -4.47
N CYS A 81 -6.63 -4.56 -3.21
CA CYS A 81 -6.97 -3.60 -2.16
C CYS A 81 -5.86 -2.56 -1.96
N MET A 82 -4.60 -2.96 -1.95
CA MET A 82 -3.46 -2.02 -1.86
C MET A 82 -3.43 -1.04 -3.02
N VAL A 83 -3.66 -1.52 -4.26
CA VAL A 83 -3.75 -0.66 -5.45
C VAL A 83 -4.93 0.31 -5.34
N PHE A 84 -6.12 -0.17 -4.96
CA PHE A 84 -7.30 0.67 -4.80
C PHE A 84 -7.12 1.73 -3.71
N VAL A 85 -6.49 1.39 -2.59
CA VAL A 85 -6.14 2.36 -1.54
C VAL A 85 -5.20 3.43 -2.10
N GLY A 86 -4.16 3.04 -2.84
CA GLY A 86 -3.25 3.99 -3.48
C GLY A 86 -3.96 4.93 -4.47
N ILE A 87 -4.87 4.40 -5.29
CA ILE A 87 -5.71 5.20 -6.21
C ILE A 87 -6.62 6.14 -5.43
N LEU A 88 -7.27 5.66 -4.37
CA LEU A 88 -8.13 6.46 -3.51
C LEU A 88 -7.35 7.62 -2.88
N LEU A 89 -6.13 7.37 -2.40
CA LEU A 89 -5.24 8.41 -1.89
C LEU A 89 -4.91 9.44 -2.99
N LEU A 90 -4.52 9.01 -4.20
CA LEU A 90 -4.31 9.94 -5.31
C LEU A 90 -5.56 10.77 -5.63
N TRP A 91 -6.75 10.18 -5.52
CA TRP A 91 -8.01 10.88 -5.73
C TRP A 91 -8.30 11.89 -4.62
N ILE A 92 -8.05 11.53 -3.36
CA ILE A 92 -8.11 12.43 -2.21
C ILE A 92 -7.17 13.62 -2.42
N ALA A 93 -5.92 13.39 -2.85
CA ALA A 93 -4.95 14.45 -3.12
C ALA A 93 -5.44 15.45 -4.20
N LYS A 94 -6.16 14.94 -5.21
CA LYS A 94 -6.76 15.78 -6.26
C LYS A 94 -7.92 16.62 -5.72
N LEU A 95 -8.77 16.03 -4.86
CA LEU A 95 -9.94 16.71 -4.28
C LEU A 95 -9.55 17.73 -3.20
N THR A 96 -8.53 17.41 -2.40
CA THR A 96 -8.01 18.26 -1.31
C THR A 96 -6.99 19.29 -1.78
N ALA A 97 -6.71 19.41 -3.09
CA ALA A 97 -5.82 20.46 -3.62
C ALA A 97 -6.23 21.89 -3.23
N ARG A 98 -7.49 22.08 -2.78
CA ARG A 98 -8.04 23.35 -2.27
C ARG A 98 -8.36 23.35 -0.77
N GLN A 99 -8.14 22.23 -0.07
CA GLN A 99 -8.47 22.03 1.35
C GLN A 99 -7.25 21.54 2.15
N ASP A 100 -7.41 21.34 3.46
CA ASP A 100 -6.34 20.80 4.30
C ASP A 100 -6.10 19.31 4.01
N ILE A 101 -4.90 18.97 3.54
CA ILE A 101 -4.48 17.60 3.25
C ILE A 101 -3.97 16.85 4.50
N ARG A 102 -3.73 17.54 5.63
CA ARG A 102 -3.21 16.94 6.88
C ARG A 102 -3.97 15.69 7.34
N PRO A 103 -5.31 15.67 7.47
CA PRO A 103 -6.00 14.49 8.00
C PRO A 103 -5.77 13.26 7.12
N ALA A 104 -5.79 13.45 5.80
CA ALA A 104 -5.48 12.38 4.86
C ALA A 104 -4.00 11.93 4.98
N ALA A 105 -3.07 12.88 5.13
CA ALA A 105 -1.64 12.59 5.26
C ALA A 105 -1.31 11.84 6.56
N ILE A 106 -1.96 12.19 7.68
CA ILE A 106 -1.84 11.49 8.97
C ILE A 106 -2.39 10.07 8.85
N LEU A 107 -3.55 9.90 8.21
CA LEU A 107 -4.13 8.58 7.97
C LEU A 107 -3.20 7.72 7.10
N GLY A 108 -2.69 8.26 5.99
CA GLY A 108 -1.74 7.58 5.12
C GLY A 108 -0.45 7.19 5.84
N LEU A 109 0.06 8.06 6.71
CA LEU A 109 1.21 7.76 7.57
C LEU A 109 0.92 6.62 8.54
N ALA A 110 -0.20 6.67 9.26
CA ALA A 110 -0.59 5.65 10.23
C ALA A 110 -0.76 4.28 9.55
N MET A 111 -1.48 4.23 8.42
CA MET A 111 -1.65 3.01 7.62
C MET A 111 -0.30 2.47 7.14
N SER A 112 0.58 3.33 6.64
CA SER A 112 1.90 2.93 6.14
C SER A 112 2.81 2.44 7.27
N ALA A 113 2.73 3.02 8.47
CA ALA A 113 3.51 2.60 9.63
C ALA A 113 3.06 1.21 10.15
N VAL A 114 1.75 0.96 10.16
CA VAL A 114 1.21 -0.37 10.48
C VAL A 114 1.68 -1.39 9.43
N ALA A 115 1.54 -1.08 8.14
CA ALA A 115 2.00 -1.95 7.07
C ALA A 115 3.52 -2.22 7.14
N LEU A 116 4.33 -1.19 7.39
CA LEU A 116 5.77 -1.33 7.57
C LEU A 116 6.12 -2.25 8.74
N THR A 117 5.39 -2.13 9.86
CA THR A 117 5.60 -2.99 11.04
C THR A 117 5.32 -4.45 10.71
N ILE A 118 4.22 -4.71 10.00
CA ILE A 118 3.88 -6.07 9.52
C ILE A 118 4.99 -6.58 8.59
N CYS A 119 5.40 -5.77 7.61
CA CYS A 119 6.42 -6.19 6.66
C CYS A 119 7.79 -6.44 7.30
N ALA A 120 8.19 -5.64 8.28
CA ALA A 120 9.45 -5.81 8.99
C ALA A 120 9.50 -7.12 9.80
N LEU A 121 8.34 -7.66 10.19
CA LEU A 121 8.25 -8.89 10.96
C LEU A 121 8.04 -10.14 10.10
N LEU A 122 7.33 -10.03 8.99
CA LEU A 122 6.78 -11.18 8.27
C LEU A 122 7.18 -11.27 6.80
N GLU A 123 7.63 -10.18 6.18
CA GLU A 123 7.75 -10.09 4.72
C GLU A 123 9.20 -9.90 4.25
N PRO A 124 9.50 -10.27 3.00
CA PRO A 124 10.81 -10.03 2.40
C PRO A 124 11.12 -8.53 2.23
N PRO A 125 12.38 -8.16 1.92
CA PRO A 125 12.81 -6.76 1.87
C PRO A 125 12.07 -5.79 0.93
N PRO A 126 11.55 -6.18 -0.26
CA PRO A 126 10.94 -5.23 -1.19
C PRO A 126 9.79 -4.36 -0.60
N PRO A 127 8.76 -4.93 0.06
CA PRO A 127 7.72 -4.13 0.70
C PRO A 127 8.22 -3.27 1.86
N ILE A 128 9.28 -3.68 2.58
CA ILE A 128 9.88 -2.86 3.66
C ILE A 128 10.40 -1.53 3.09
N VAL A 129 11.10 -1.58 1.96
CA VAL A 129 11.64 -0.37 1.31
C VAL A 129 10.50 0.55 0.86
N LEU A 130 9.47 0.01 0.22
CA LEU A 130 8.35 0.80 -0.30
C LEU A 130 7.49 1.42 0.82
N PHE A 131 7.20 0.67 1.89
CA PHE A 131 6.45 1.22 3.02
C PHE A 131 7.29 2.19 3.86
N SER A 132 8.61 1.99 3.95
CA SER A 132 9.51 2.99 4.54
C SER A 132 9.47 4.30 3.75
N ALA A 133 9.56 4.23 2.42
CA ALA A 133 9.41 5.38 1.54
C ALA A 133 8.03 6.05 1.69
N ALA A 134 6.97 5.26 1.80
CA ALA A 134 5.61 5.77 2.04
C ALA A 134 5.51 6.51 3.39
N CYS A 135 6.04 5.95 4.47
CA CYS A 135 6.09 6.60 5.79
C CYS A 135 6.84 7.93 5.74
N VAL A 136 8.02 7.96 5.10
CA VAL A 136 8.79 9.20 4.93
C VAL A 136 7.99 10.22 4.12
N ALA A 137 7.38 9.80 3.00
CA ALA A 137 6.62 10.69 2.13
C ALA A 137 5.38 11.28 2.82
N PHE A 138 4.58 10.46 3.51
CA PHE A 138 3.44 10.97 4.28
C PHE A 138 3.89 11.82 5.48
N GLY A 139 4.98 11.47 6.16
CA GLY A 139 5.56 12.29 7.22
C GLY A 139 6.01 13.68 6.74
N LEU A 140 6.67 13.74 5.58
CA LEU A 140 7.04 15.01 4.94
C LEU A 140 5.81 15.82 4.51
N SER A 141 4.77 15.15 4.01
CA SER A 141 3.49 15.79 3.69
C SER A 141 2.85 16.45 4.93
N VAL A 142 2.79 15.72 6.06
CA VAL A 142 2.29 16.27 7.33
C VAL A 142 3.17 17.45 7.80
N GLY A 143 4.49 17.29 7.78
CA GLY A 143 5.42 18.31 8.26
C GLY A 143 5.36 19.61 7.46
N THR A 144 5.21 19.52 6.13
CA THR A 144 5.04 20.69 5.25
C THR A 144 3.66 21.33 5.38
N ALA A 145 2.60 20.54 5.54
CA ALA A 145 1.25 21.07 5.73
C ALA A 145 1.09 21.81 7.09
N VAL A 146 1.78 21.38 8.15
CA VAL A 146 1.79 22.10 9.45
C VAL A 146 2.49 23.47 9.34
N ARG A 147 3.60 23.54 8.60
CA ARG A 147 4.38 24.78 8.46
C ARG A 147 3.59 25.87 7.74
N GLY A 148 2.79 25.50 6.75
CA GLY A 148 1.94 26.43 6.01
C GLY A 148 0.66 26.85 6.74
N ALA A 149 0.35 26.28 7.91
CA ALA A 149 -0.83 26.63 8.71
C ALA A 149 -0.51 27.54 9.92
N ASN A 150 0.76 27.59 10.34
CA ASN A 150 1.22 28.37 11.51
C ASN A 150 1.86 29.73 11.12
N ARG A 151 1.67 30.18 9.88
CA ARG A 151 2.16 31.47 9.37
C ARG A 151 0.98 32.33 8.93
#